data_AF-A0A8T3UEJ6-F1
#
_entry.id   AF-A0A8T3UEJ6-F1
#
_cell.length_a   1.000
_cell.length_b   1.000
_cell.length_c   1.000
_cell.angle_alpha   90.00
_cell.angle_beta   90.00
_cell.angle_gamma   90.00
#
_symmetry.space_group_name_H-M   'P 1'
#
loop_
_entity.id
_entity.type
_entity.pdbx_description
1 polymer ?
#
loop_
_entity_poly.entity_id
_entity_poly.type
_entity_poly.pdbx_seq_one_letter_code
_entity_poly.pdbx_strand_id
1 'polypeptide(L)'
;MANNKNNGINKNVLILVIALFIIGIIFIINNIGNSKYNYSIETINNEDIKYYVYEVNGLFGVIDKDGNNIIEAKYAKIDIPNPKKDFFIIKEKEDSKNNKVINAKGEQQLSSYEDVSAIELDKTISSIPYEKTVLRYKSKNSYGLIDFNGKKITNADYEDIQKVDFREGTLKIKSKGKYGIINIKGTVILKPIYDDVNADGYYSDKDGYKNDGFIIRTKTDNGYKYGYTTSKGKIIIEPIYTQLSRINEISDNKNAYLITSVNGKYGISKNKKQLLKNEYEDINYNTLNQLFICRKQQAKGVYNLDGKAVVPMNYDEITIGGIYINAIKGNQSLTFDAKGNKVETKFISLLKATDKYSIIIDQNNNYNIVDNNNNLMLKENYAYIEYYKDDYFIVTKNGYTGIINSTGAIIVPIEYSTISKIDKTNILEATKIKNNQIDLIDTNAKVVRGLENAQMSIADNYIKLESDKSINYYTLEAKQTNYKELFPNNKLYAYTQNGKWGFTDKTNQVIVPARYEAVTEQNGNTVGFKQNGKWGIMDTSGNIIVQPIYTITSSKIKFLGKYYLVSDNIGLSIYSGDIVEE
;
A
#
# COMPACT_ATOMS: atom_id res chain seq x y z
N MET A 1 -29.49 -81.19 -10.80
CA MET A 1 -28.28 -80.60 -10.18
C MET A 1 -28.21 -79.14 -10.57
N ALA A 2 -28.64 -78.23 -9.69
CA ALA A 2 -28.50 -76.78 -9.88
C ALA A 2 -27.64 -76.25 -8.73
N ASN A 3 -26.39 -75.90 -9.02
CA ASN A 3 -25.46 -75.32 -8.06
C ASN A 3 -25.61 -73.80 -8.06
N ASN A 4 -26.17 -73.28 -6.96
CA ASN A 4 -26.21 -71.85 -6.64
C ASN A 4 -24.78 -71.37 -6.31
N LYS A 5 -24.14 -70.61 -7.22
CA LYS A 5 -22.91 -69.89 -6.91
C LYS A 5 -23.26 -68.58 -6.21
N ASN A 6 -23.04 -68.55 -4.89
CA ASN A 6 -23.04 -67.35 -4.07
C ASN A 6 -21.98 -66.36 -4.59
N ASN A 7 -22.41 -65.29 -5.25
CA ASN A 7 -21.58 -64.11 -5.52
C ASN A 7 -21.49 -63.28 -4.23
N GLY A 8 -20.70 -63.76 -3.26
CA GLY A 8 -20.31 -62.96 -2.10
C GLY A 8 -19.36 -61.86 -2.54
N ILE A 9 -19.80 -60.60 -2.47
CA ILE A 9 -18.93 -59.44 -2.69
C ILE A 9 -17.73 -59.58 -1.74
N ASN A 10 -16.52 -59.59 -2.31
CA ASN A 10 -15.28 -59.72 -1.55
C ASN A 10 -15.22 -58.61 -0.49
N LYS A 11 -15.11 -58.99 0.79
CA LYS A 11 -15.13 -58.09 1.95
C LYS A 11 -14.12 -56.94 1.81
N ASN A 12 -12.99 -57.19 1.14
CA ASN A 12 -11.96 -56.18 0.88
C ASN A 12 -12.39 -55.14 -0.17
N VAL A 13 -13.18 -55.53 -1.18
CA VAL A 13 -13.75 -54.63 -2.18
C VAL A 13 -14.83 -53.76 -1.54
N LEU A 14 -15.67 -54.34 -0.67
CA LEU A 14 -16.69 -53.59 0.05
C LEU A 14 -16.07 -52.53 1.00
N ILE A 15 -14.99 -52.88 1.72
CA ILE A 15 -14.25 -51.93 2.58
C ILE A 15 -13.67 -50.77 1.77
N LEU A 16 -13.11 -51.04 0.58
CA LEU A 16 -12.49 -50.01 -0.26
C LEU A 16 -13.52 -49.03 -0.85
N VAL A 17 -14.70 -49.54 -1.25
CA VAL A 17 -15.82 -48.72 -1.72
C VAL A 17 -16.37 -47.84 -0.59
N ILE A 18 -16.51 -48.38 0.62
CA ILE A 18 -16.93 -47.59 1.80
C ILE A 18 -15.90 -46.51 2.12
N ALA A 19 -14.59 -46.81 2.05
CA ALA A 19 -13.54 -45.83 2.29
C ALA A 19 -13.56 -44.68 1.26
N LEU A 20 -13.72 -44.99 -0.03
CA LEU A 20 -13.82 -43.97 -1.08
C LEU A 20 -15.10 -43.12 -0.96
N PHE A 21 -16.22 -43.74 -0.56
CA PHE A 21 -17.47 -43.03 -0.29
C PHE A 21 -17.34 -42.09 0.92
N ILE A 22 -16.69 -42.54 1.99
CA ILE A 22 -16.37 -41.71 3.15
C ILE A 22 -15.41 -40.57 2.78
N ILE A 23 -14.39 -40.82 1.96
CA ILE A 23 -13.49 -39.76 1.46
C ILE A 23 -14.26 -38.76 0.60
N GLY A 24 -15.18 -39.21 -0.26
CA GLY A 24 -16.05 -38.36 -1.07
C GLY A 24 -16.99 -37.50 -0.21
N ILE A 25 -17.59 -38.09 0.83
CA ILE A 25 -18.41 -37.36 1.81
C ILE A 25 -17.55 -36.35 2.59
N ILE A 26 -16.37 -36.73 3.06
CA ILE A 26 -15.43 -35.82 3.75
C ILE A 26 -15.01 -34.69 2.81
N PHE A 27 -14.76 -34.97 1.54
CA PHE A 27 -14.41 -33.96 0.54
C PHE A 27 -15.56 -32.98 0.28
N ILE A 28 -16.79 -33.49 0.12
CA ILE A 28 -18.00 -32.68 -0.04
C ILE A 28 -18.28 -31.84 1.22
N ILE A 29 -18.21 -32.43 2.41
CA ILE A 29 -18.38 -31.73 3.69
C ILE A 29 -17.30 -30.67 3.88
N ASN A 30 -16.03 -30.96 3.53
CA ASN A 30 -14.95 -29.98 3.58
C ASN A 30 -15.13 -28.86 2.56
N ASN A 31 -15.65 -29.13 1.36
CA ASN A 31 -15.92 -28.11 0.35
C ASN A 31 -17.09 -27.21 0.75
N ILE A 32 -18.20 -27.80 1.22
CA ILE A 32 -19.36 -27.05 1.73
C ILE A 32 -18.96 -26.23 2.96
N GLY A 33 -18.20 -26.81 3.89
CA GLY A 33 -17.71 -26.14 5.10
C GLY A 33 -16.72 -25.00 4.85
N ASN A 34 -15.98 -25.02 3.74
CA ASN A 34 -15.07 -23.95 3.34
C ASN A 34 -15.75 -22.82 2.56
N SER A 35 -16.86 -23.08 1.88
CA SER A 35 -17.55 -22.08 1.03
C SER A 35 -17.98 -20.81 1.78
N LYS A 36 -18.34 -20.93 3.06
CA LYS A 36 -18.74 -19.81 3.92
C LYS A 36 -17.62 -18.80 4.20
N TYR A 37 -16.36 -19.24 4.11
CA TYR A 37 -15.19 -18.38 4.25
C TYR A 37 -14.76 -17.73 2.93
N ASN A 38 -15.28 -18.23 1.80
CA ASN A 38 -14.96 -17.67 0.48
C ASN A 38 -15.91 -16.51 0.18
N TYR A 39 -15.38 -15.29 0.15
CA TYR A 39 -16.09 -14.09 -0.28
C TYR A 39 -15.22 -13.31 -1.26
N SER A 40 -15.86 -12.44 -2.05
CA SER A 40 -15.20 -11.55 -3.00
C SER A 40 -15.32 -10.11 -2.52
N ILE A 41 -14.24 -9.35 -2.70
CA ILE A 41 -14.23 -7.92 -2.47
C ILE A 41 -14.65 -7.20 -3.75
N GLU A 42 -15.52 -6.20 -3.62
CA GLU A 42 -15.92 -5.36 -4.74
C GLU A 42 -14.79 -4.38 -5.09
N THR A 43 -14.34 -4.41 -6.35
CA THR A 43 -13.36 -3.44 -6.86
C THR A 43 -14.11 -2.32 -7.59
N ILE A 44 -13.73 -1.07 -7.32
CA ILE A 44 -14.34 0.12 -7.92
C ILE A 44 -13.22 0.94 -8.54
N ASN A 45 -13.19 0.99 -9.87
CA ASN A 45 -12.25 1.81 -10.63
C ASN A 45 -12.72 3.27 -10.69
N ASN A 46 -11.84 4.21 -11.02
CA ASN A 46 -12.21 5.63 -11.14
C ASN A 46 -13.34 5.86 -12.17
N GLU A 47 -13.37 5.08 -13.25
CA GLU A 47 -14.39 5.14 -14.30
C GLU A 47 -15.78 4.66 -13.85
N ASP A 48 -15.84 3.86 -12.77
CA ASP A 48 -17.08 3.35 -12.20
C ASP A 48 -17.75 4.34 -11.24
N ILE A 49 -17.01 5.35 -10.76
CA ILE A 49 -17.48 6.32 -9.77
C ILE A 49 -18.56 7.20 -10.41
N LYS A 50 -19.75 7.22 -9.80
CA LYS A 50 -20.88 8.03 -10.25
C LYS A 50 -21.14 9.25 -9.39
N TYR A 51 -20.75 9.21 -8.12
CA TYR A 51 -21.11 10.21 -7.12
C TYR A 51 -19.91 10.66 -6.31
N TYR A 52 -19.86 11.96 -6.02
CA TYR A 52 -18.88 12.62 -5.17
C TYR A 52 -19.57 13.48 -4.12
N VAL A 53 -18.88 13.72 -3.00
CA VAL A 53 -19.31 14.69 -1.99
C VAL A 53 -18.82 16.07 -2.38
N TYR A 54 -19.67 17.08 -2.17
CA TYR A 54 -19.25 18.48 -2.24
C TYR A 54 -19.69 19.25 -0.99
N GLU A 55 -19.02 20.36 -0.71
CA GLU A 55 -19.27 21.24 0.43
C GLU A 55 -19.60 22.67 -0.02
N VAL A 56 -20.55 23.30 0.67
CA VAL A 56 -20.82 24.73 0.59
C VAL A 56 -21.18 25.24 1.99
N ASN A 57 -20.48 26.24 2.49
CA ASN A 57 -20.68 26.90 3.79
C ASN A 57 -20.71 25.90 4.97
N GLY A 58 -19.80 24.92 4.97
CA GLY A 58 -19.75 23.89 6.02
C GLY A 58 -20.80 22.78 5.92
N LEU A 59 -21.63 22.79 4.87
CA LEU A 59 -22.67 21.79 4.64
C LEU A 59 -22.36 20.95 3.40
N PHE A 60 -22.68 19.66 3.49
CA PHE A 60 -22.35 18.67 2.47
C PHE A 60 -23.56 18.28 1.63
N GLY A 61 -23.31 18.07 0.34
CA GLY A 61 -24.23 17.56 -0.67
C GLY A 61 -23.57 16.50 -1.54
N VAL A 62 -24.30 16.02 -2.56
CA VAL A 62 -23.81 15.02 -3.53
C VAL A 62 -23.91 15.57 -4.94
N ILE A 63 -22.84 15.39 -5.71
CA ILE A 63 -22.80 15.68 -7.16
C ILE A 63 -22.52 14.39 -7.93
N ASP A 64 -22.94 14.36 -9.20
CA ASP A 64 -22.56 13.27 -10.10
C ASP A 64 -21.15 13.45 -10.69
N LYS A 65 -20.73 12.47 -11.49
CA LYS A 65 -19.44 12.47 -12.20
C LYS A 65 -19.28 13.55 -13.28
N ASP A 66 -20.33 14.27 -13.61
CA ASP A 66 -20.31 15.40 -14.55
C ASP A 66 -20.39 16.75 -13.78
N GLY A 67 -20.57 16.69 -12.45
CA GLY A 67 -20.64 17.83 -11.55
C GLY A 67 -22.04 18.43 -11.40
N ASN A 68 -23.09 17.70 -11.81
CA ASN A 68 -24.46 18.12 -11.58
C ASN A 68 -24.89 17.82 -10.15
N ASN A 69 -25.65 18.74 -9.55
CA ASN A 69 -26.16 18.58 -8.19
C ASN A 69 -27.19 17.44 -8.16
N ILE A 70 -26.92 16.42 -7.34
CA ILE A 70 -27.84 15.33 -7.06
C ILE A 70 -28.57 15.58 -5.74
N ILE A 71 -27.81 15.94 -4.71
CA ILE A 71 -28.32 16.31 -3.40
C ILE A 71 -27.77 17.69 -3.02
N GLU A 72 -28.63 18.61 -2.62
CA GLU A 72 -28.24 19.94 -2.15
C GLU A 72 -27.40 19.88 -0.86
N ALA A 73 -26.47 20.82 -0.73
CA ALA A 73 -25.64 20.98 0.46
C ALA A 73 -26.48 21.47 1.64
N LYS A 74 -26.89 20.53 2.50
CA LYS A 74 -27.70 20.81 3.69
C LYS A 74 -27.46 19.87 4.87
N TYR A 75 -26.47 19.00 4.76
CA TYR A 75 -26.19 17.97 5.75
C TYR A 75 -24.84 18.23 6.44
N ALA A 76 -24.74 17.94 7.72
CA ALA A 76 -23.47 18.07 8.46
C ALA A 76 -22.42 17.05 8.01
N LYS A 77 -22.83 15.89 7.49
CA LYS A 77 -21.92 14.89 6.91
C LYS A 77 -22.65 13.99 5.91
N ILE A 78 -21.93 13.56 4.87
CA ILE A 78 -22.36 12.52 3.93
C ILE A 78 -21.24 11.48 3.78
N ASP A 79 -21.55 10.21 4.06
CA ASP A 79 -20.72 9.07 3.74
C ASP A 79 -21.26 8.38 2.46
N ILE A 80 -20.37 8.10 1.50
CA ILE A 80 -20.68 7.35 0.26
C ILE A 80 -19.90 6.02 0.28
N PRO A 81 -20.45 4.93 0.85
CA PRO A 81 -19.71 3.68 1.03
C PRO A 81 -19.44 2.94 -0.29
N ASN A 82 -20.31 3.14 -1.29
CA ASN A 82 -20.15 2.59 -2.63
C ASN A 82 -20.61 3.63 -3.67
N PRO A 83 -19.69 4.37 -4.31
CA PRO A 83 -20.02 5.46 -5.22
C PRO A 83 -20.54 5.00 -6.60
N LYS A 84 -20.70 3.69 -6.84
CA LYS A 84 -21.42 3.15 -8.01
C LYS A 84 -22.94 3.14 -7.83
N LYS A 85 -23.39 3.26 -6.57
CA LYS A 85 -24.79 3.12 -6.13
C LYS A 85 -25.34 4.46 -5.68
N ASP A 86 -26.63 4.68 -5.92
CA ASP A 86 -27.41 5.81 -5.44
C ASP A 86 -27.77 5.62 -3.96
N PHE A 87 -26.75 5.60 -3.10
CA PHE A 87 -26.88 5.26 -1.70
C PHE A 87 -25.97 6.14 -0.84
N PHE A 88 -26.57 7.01 -0.03
CA PHE A 88 -25.85 7.98 0.78
C PHE A 88 -26.28 7.89 2.24
N ILE A 89 -25.30 7.81 3.15
CA ILE A 89 -25.55 7.84 4.59
C ILE A 89 -25.31 9.25 5.06
N ILE A 90 -26.35 9.89 5.57
CA ILE A 90 -26.36 11.30 5.92
C ILE A 90 -26.48 11.49 7.43
N LYS A 91 -25.73 12.47 7.95
CA LYS A 91 -25.92 13.01 9.28
C LYS A 91 -26.49 14.42 9.15
N GLU A 92 -27.73 14.62 9.59
CA GLU A 92 -28.43 15.89 9.39
C GLU A 92 -27.77 17.06 10.13
N LYS A 93 -27.36 16.83 11.38
CA LYS A 93 -26.68 17.80 12.24
C LYS A 93 -25.53 17.11 12.97
N GLU A 94 -24.52 17.85 13.42
CA GLU A 94 -23.40 17.27 14.18
C GLU A 94 -23.87 16.50 15.43
N ASP A 95 -24.94 16.95 16.07
CA ASP A 95 -25.48 16.35 17.30
C ASP A 95 -26.47 15.20 17.04
N SER A 96 -26.77 14.90 15.76
CA SER A 96 -27.71 13.83 15.41
C SER A 96 -27.24 12.49 15.96
N LYS A 97 -28.10 11.84 16.75
CA LYS A 97 -27.80 10.55 17.38
C LYS A 97 -27.70 9.40 16.37
N ASN A 98 -28.51 9.46 15.31
CA ASN A 98 -28.62 8.43 14.29
C ASN A 98 -28.51 9.06 12.90
N ASN A 99 -28.02 8.27 11.96
CA ASN A 99 -27.92 8.61 10.55
C ASN A 99 -29.22 8.27 9.82
N LYS A 100 -29.43 8.90 8.65
CA LYS A 100 -30.45 8.49 7.69
C LYS A 100 -29.77 7.98 6.42
N VAL A 101 -30.47 7.15 5.67
CA VAL A 101 -30.03 6.70 4.36
C VAL A 101 -30.97 7.29 3.32
N ILE A 102 -30.42 7.87 2.26
CA ILE A 102 -31.19 8.42 1.13
C ILE A 102 -30.61 7.94 -0.20
N ASN A 103 -31.44 7.93 -1.25
CA ASN A 103 -30.99 7.70 -2.63
C ASN A 103 -30.73 9.02 -3.38
N ALA A 104 -30.40 8.93 -4.68
CA ALA A 104 -30.19 10.08 -5.57
C ALA A 104 -31.40 11.02 -5.73
N LYS A 105 -32.61 10.56 -5.40
CA LYS A 105 -33.83 11.40 -5.39
C LYS A 105 -34.11 12.04 -4.03
N GLY A 106 -33.27 11.78 -3.02
CA GLY A 106 -33.49 12.19 -1.64
C GLY A 106 -34.54 11.36 -0.91
N GLU A 107 -34.98 10.23 -1.48
CA GLU A 107 -35.97 9.35 -0.88
C GLU A 107 -35.30 8.52 0.22
N GLN A 108 -35.91 8.51 1.42
CA GLN A 108 -35.39 7.76 2.55
C GLN A 108 -35.41 6.25 2.29
N GLN A 109 -34.27 5.61 2.52
CA GLN A 109 -34.06 4.17 2.44
C GLN A 109 -33.87 3.58 3.85
N LEU A 110 -34.06 2.27 3.97
CA LEU A 110 -33.74 1.51 5.18
C LEU A 110 -34.39 2.06 6.48
N SER A 111 -35.57 2.69 6.37
CA SER A 111 -36.29 3.32 7.49
C SER A 111 -36.76 2.34 8.57
N SER A 112 -36.74 1.03 8.30
CA SER A 112 -37.03 -0.03 9.26
C SER A 112 -35.91 -0.23 10.31
N TYR A 113 -34.76 0.41 10.16
CA TYR A 113 -33.62 0.30 11.06
C TYR A 113 -33.47 1.57 11.90
N GLU A 114 -33.06 1.42 13.17
CA GLU A 114 -32.90 2.54 14.11
C GLU A 114 -31.77 3.49 13.68
N ASP A 115 -30.67 2.91 13.22
CA ASP A 115 -29.51 3.61 12.66
C ASP A 115 -28.81 2.69 11.66
N VAL A 116 -28.18 3.29 10.63
CA VAL A 116 -27.34 2.62 9.64
C VAL A 116 -26.08 3.45 9.45
N SER A 117 -24.91 2.82 9.55
CA SER A 117 -23.61 3.47 9.37
C SER A 117 -22.71 2.69 8.42
N ALA A 118 -21.84 3.42 7.73
CA ALA A 118 -20.74 2.84 6.99
C ALA A 118 -19.75 2.18 7.94
N ILE A 119 -19.02 1.17 7.45
CA ILE A 119 -17.92 0.55 8.18
C ILE A 119 -16.64 1.00 7.49
N GLU A 120 -15.78 1.70 8.23
CA GLU A 120 -14.55 2.29 7.67
C GLU A 120 -13.54 1.23 7.26
N LEU A 121 -12.65 1.57 6.33
CA LEU A 121 -11.47 0.79 5.95
C LEU A 121 -10.21 1.62 6.17
N ASP A 122 -9.07 0.94 6.27
CA ASP A 122 -7.81 1.65 6.18
C ASP A 122 -7.60 2.19 4.77
N LYS A 123 -7.21 3.46 4.73
CA LYS A 123 -6.88 4.20 3.52
C LYS A 123 -5.74 3.57 2.71
N THR A 124 -4.92 2.71 3.33
CA THR A 124 -3.84 1.97 2.67
C THR A 124 -4.35 0.79 1.84
N ILE A 125 -5.59 0.34 2.05
CA ILE A 125 -6.17 -0.83 1.38
C ILE A 125 -7.04 -0.41 0.18
N SER A 126 -7.74 0.72 0.29
CA SER A 126 -8.74 1.14 -0.69
C SER A 126 -8.83 2.67 -0.77
N SER A 127 -8.93 3.20 -1.99
CA SER A 127 -9.22 4.63 -2.25
C SER A 127 -10.60 5.04 -1.72
N ILE A 128 -11.52 4.08 -1.64
CA ILE A 128 -12.83 4.24 -1.02
C ILE A 128 -12.71 3.75 0.43
N PRO A 129 -12.89 4.64 1.43
CA PRO A 129 -12.54 4.35 2.82
C PRO A 129 -13.63 3.59 3.59
N TYR A 130 -14.44 2.77 2.91
CA TYR A 130 -15.54 2.03 3.52
C TYR A 130 -15.72 0.64 2.90
N GLU A 131 -16.29 -0.28 3.68
CA GLU A 131 -16.83 -1.55 3.18
C GLU A 131 -17.90 -1.30 2.12
N LYS A 132 -17.74 -1.94 0.96
CA LYS A 132 -18.50 -1.61 -0.27
C LYS A 132 -19.74 -2.47 -0.48
N THR A 133 -19.87 -3.55 0.30
CA THR A 133 -20.93 -4.55 0.15
C THR A 133 -21.83 -4.72 1.38
N VAL A 134 -21.40 -4.26 2.56
CA VAL A 134 -22.16 -4.38 3.81
C VAL A 134 -22.14 -3.09 4.61
N LEU A 135 -23.13 -2.94 5.48
CA LEU A 135 -23.30 -1.80 6.38
C LEU A 135 -23.54 -2.30 7.80
N ARG A 136 -23.26 -1.45 8.78
CA ARG A 136 -23.61 -1.68 10.18
C ARG A 136 -24.99 -1.09 10.44
N TYR A 137 -25.89 -1.86 11.03
CA TYR A 137 -27.18 -1.35 11.51
C TYR A 137 -27.29 -1.48 13.03
N LYS A 138 -28.06 -0.60 13.65
CA LYS A 138 -28.36 -0.63 15.08
C LYS A 138 -29.79 -1.11 15.33
N SER A 139 -29.96 -1.87 16.41
CA SER A 139 -31.26 -2.22 16.97
C SER A 139 -31.15 -2.28 18.49
N LYS A 140 -31.83 -1.38 19.19
CA LYS A 140 -31.68 -1.17 20.63
C LYS A 140 -30.26 -0.71 20.96
N ASN A 141 -29.49 -1.55 21.66
CA ASN A 141 -28.12 -1.25 22.10
C ASN A 141 -27.07 -2.12 21.41
N SER A 142 -27.46 -2.83 20.34
CA SER A 142 -26.61 -3.79 19.65
C SER A 142 -26.60 -3.51 18.15
N TYR A 143 -25.55 -4.01 17.50
CA TYR A 143 -25.28 -3.84 16.08
C TYR A 143 -25.28 -5.17 15.35
N GLY A 144 -25.67 -5.13 14.08
CA GLY A 144 -25.60 -6.24 13.14
C GLY A 144 -25.17 -5.77 11.74
N LEU A 145 -25.05 -6.72 10.81
CA LEU A 145 -24.71 -6.46 9.42
C LEU A 145 -25.95 -6.58 8.53
N ILE A 146 -26.06 -5.66 7.57
CA ILE A 146 -27.03 -5.69 6.47
C ILE A 146 -26.30 -5.44 5.14
N ASP A 147 -26.90 -5.87 4.04
CA ASP A 147 -26.48 -5.42 2.71
C ASP A 147 -27.14 -4.06 2.33
N PHE A 148 -26.78 -3.53 1.16
CA PHE A 148 -27.32 -2.26 0.65
C PHE A 148 -28.81 -2.34 0.27
N ASN A 149 -29.40 -3.53 0.14
CA ASN A 149 -30.83 -3.72 -0.07
C ASN A 149 -31.59 -3.83 1.27
N GLY A 150 -30.90 -3.73 2.41
CA GLY A 150 -31.49 -3.86 3.73
C GLY A 150 -31.72 -5.31 4.16
N LYS A 151 -31.19 -6.31 3.44
CA LYS A 151 -31.27 -7.70 3.87
C LYS A 151 -30.32 -7.90 5.05
N LYS A 152 -30.86 -8.42 6.16
CA LYS A 152 -30.05 -8.80 7.33
C LYS A 152 -29.09 -9.93 6.97
N ILE A 153 -27.81 -9.70 7.24
CA ILE A 153 -26.73 -10.67 7.13
C ILE A 153 -26.48 -11.31 8.50
N THR A 154 -26.55 -10.51 9.56
CA THR A 154 -26.54 -10.99 10.95
C THR A 154 -27.70 -10.38 11.73
N ASN A 155 -28.02 -10.97 12.88
CA ASN A 155 -28.81 -10.30 13.90
C ASN A 155 -27.98 -9.20 14.58
N ALA A 156 -28.67 -8.34 15.35
CA ALA A 156 -28.06 -7.29 16.14
C ALA A 156 -27.63 -7.86 17.50
N ASP A 157 -26.57 -8.65 17.50
CA ASP A 157 -26.09 -9.40 18.68
C ASP A 157 -24.79 -8.83 19.25
N TYR A 158 -24.21 -7.81 18.61
CA TYR A 158 -22.87 -7.30 18.93
C TYR A 158 -22.94 -5.93 19.62
N GLU A 159 -22.12 -5.71 20.64
CA GLU A 159 -21.92 -4.39 21.26
C GLU A 159 -21.27 -3.40 20.30
N ASP A 160 -20.43 -3.91 19.38
CA ASP A 160 -19.76 -3.12 18.36
C ASP A 160 -19.33 -3.98 17.16
N ILE A 161 -19.23 -3.36 16.00
CA ILE A 161 -18.67 -3.91 14.76
C ILE A 161 -17.76 -2.84 14.16
N GLN A 162 -16.49 -3.18 13.99
CA GLN A 162 -15.45 -2.27 13.50
C GLN A 162 -14.53 -2.95 12.49
N LYS A 163 -13.70 -2.15 11.83
CA LYS A 163 -12.72 -2.61 10.86
C LYS A 163 -11.66 -3.52 11.48
N VAL A 164 -10.99 -4.29 10.63
CA VAL A 164 -9.73 -4.95 10.96
C VAL A 164 -8.65 -4.32 10.11
N ASP A 165 -7.58 -3.85 10.74
CA ASP A 165 -6.50 -3.19 10.03
C ASP A 165 -5.94 -4.10 8.92
N PHE A 166 -5.57 -3.50 7.79
CA PHE A 166 -5.07 -4.18 6.59
C PHE A 166 -6.05 -5.12 5.86
N ARG A 167 -7.30 -5.30 6.33
CA ARG A 167 -8.28 -6.22 5.71
C ARG A 167 -9.59 -5.55 5.30
N GLU A 168 -9.99 -5.77 4.05
CA GLU A 168 -11.36 -5.58 3.59
C GLU A 168 -12.12 -6.92 3.66
N GLY A 169 -13.41 -6.89 3.99
CA GLY A 169 -14.26 -8.07 4.05
C GLY A 169 -14.24 -8.84 5.37
N THR A 170 -13.42 -8.42 6.32
CA THR A 170 -13.27 -9.02 7.64
C THR A 170 -13.41 -7.96 8.72
N LEU A 171 -14.26 -8.21 9.71
CA LEU A 171 -14.68 -7.22 10.70
C LEU A 171 -14.44 -7.75 12.11
N LYS A 172 -13.99 -6.86 13.00
CA LYS A 172 -13.85 -7.12 14.43
C LYS A 172 -15.20 -6.87 15.10
N ILE A 173 -15.68 -7.88 15.81
CA ILE A 173 -16.96 -7.84 16.54
C ILE A 173 -16.70 -7.86 18.04
N LYS A 174 -17.51 -7.13 18.81
CA LYS A 174 -17.47 -7.13 20.27
C LYS A 174 -18.77 -7.66 20.84
N SER A 175 -18.69 -8.55 21.83
CA SER A 175 -19.85 -9.06 22.56
C SER A 175 -19.43 -9.43 23.98
N LYS A 176 -20.21 -8.99 24.97
CA LYS A 176 -19.92 -9.21 26.40
C LYS A 176 -18.51 -8.74 26.78
N GLY A 177 -18.08 -7.60 26.24
CA GLY A 177 -16.74 -7.05 26.47
C GLY A 177 -15.57 -7.78 25.80
N LYS A 178 -15.83 -8.83 25.00
CA LYS A 178 -14.80 -9.63 24.33
C LYS A 178 -14.87 -9.50 22.82
N TYR A 179 -13.74 -9.67 22.15
CA TYR A 179 -13.56 -9.50 20.72
C TYR A 179 -13.46 -10.83 19.97
N GLY A 180 -14.04 -10.83 18.78
CA GLY A 180 -13.98 -11.91 17.80
C GLY A 180 -13.88 -11.33 16.39
N ILE A 181 -13.96 -12.21 15.39
CA ILE A 181 -13.86 -11.84 13.98
C ILE A 181 -15.00 -12.46 13.21
N ILE A 182 -15.61 -11.69 12.32
CA ILE A 182 -16.63 -12.12 11.37
C ILE A 182 -16.21 -11.70 9.96
N ASN A 183 -16.68 -12.39 8.93
CA ASN A 183 -16.59 -11.87 7.56
C ASN A 183 -17.87 -11.16 7.12
N ILE A 184 -17.82 -10.47 5.99
CA ILE A 184 -18.96 -9.77 5.37
C ILE A 184 -20.13 -10.68 4.97
N LYS A 185 -19.98 -12.01 5.01
CA LYS A 185 -21.09 -12.96 4.85
C LYS A 185 -21.77 -13.31 6.19
N GLY A 186 -21.36 -12.70 7.30
CA GLY A 186 -21.84 -13.01 8.63
C GLY A 186 -21.26 -14.30 9.23
N THR A 187 -20.22 -14.89 8.61
CA THR A 187 -19.58 -16.09 9.15
C THR A 187 -18.62 -15.71 10.26
N VAL A 188 -18.87 -16.21 11.47
CA VAL A 188 -17.96 -16.07 12.61
C VAL A 188 -16.68 -16.86 12.33
N ILE A 189 -15.57 -16.15 12.18
CA ILE A 189 -14.21 -16.70 12.02
C ILE A 189 -13.61 -16.98 13.40
N LEU A 190 -13.71 -16.03 14.32
CA LEU A 190 -13.31 -16.16 15.72
C LEU A 190 -14.46 -15.73 16.62
N LYS A 191 -14.81 -16.56 17.60
CA LYS A 191 -15.84 -16.21 18.57
C LYS A 191 -15.39 -15.03 19.45
N PRO A 192 -16.31 -14.18 19.93
CA PRO A 192 -15.98 -13.06 20.80
C PRO A 192 -15.67 -13.54 22.22
N ILE A 193 -14.47 -14.08 22.41
CA ILE A 193 -13.98 -14.61 23.70
C ILE A 193 -12.61 -14.03 24.11
N TYR A 194 -11.99 -13.24 23.25
CA TYR A 194 -10.65 -12.67 23.47
C TYR A 194 -10.74 -11.24 24.01
N ASP A 195 -9.75 -10.81 24.76
CA ASP A 195 -9.64 -9.41 25.20
C ASP A 195 -9.23 -8.47 24.04
N ASP A 196 -8.61 -9.01 22.98
CA ASP A 196 -8.40 -8.32 21.70
C ASP A 196 -8.04 -9.31 20.59
N VAL A 197 -8.22 -8.90 19.33
CA VAL A 197 -7.83 -9.67 18.13
C VAL A 197 -7.33 -8.75 17.02
N ASN A 198 -6.09 -8.86 16.57
CA ASN A 198 -5.55 -7.98 15.52
C ASN A 198 -4.99 -8.80 14.34
N ALA A 199 -5.02 -8.26 13.13
CA ALA A 199 -4.33 -8.86 11.99
C ALA A 199 -2.81 -8.85 12.21
N ASP A 200 -2.08 -9.82 11.63
CA ASP A 200 -0.61 -9.87 11.74
C ASP A 200 0.14 -8.98 10.73
N GLY A 201 -0.58 -8.42 9.75
CA GLY A 201 -0.05 -7.49 8.75
C GLY A 201 0.77 -8.12 7.62
N TYR A 202 0.77 -9.45 7.47
CA TYR A 202 1.51 -10.11 6.40
C TYR A 202 0.94 -9.79 5.01
N TYR A 203 1.79 -9.24 4.15
CA TYR A 203 1.48 -8.92 2.77
C TYR A 203 2.32 -9.77 1.82
N SER A 204 1.74 -10.14 0.68
CA SER A 204 2.49 -10.71 -0.45
C SER A 204 2.01 -10.07 -1.76
N ASP A 205 2.91 -9.87 -2.72
CA ASP A 205 2.57 -9.21 -3.99
C ASP A 205 1.43 -9.93 -4.74
N LYS A 206 1.38 -11.27 -4.64
CA LYS A 206 0.40 -12.09 -5.34
C LYS A 206 -0.97 -12.11 -4.65
N ASP A 207 -0.99 -12.27 -3.33
CA ASP A 207 -2.21 -12.55 -2.59
C ASP A 207 -2.66 -11.38 -1.70
N GLY A 208 -1.92 -10.28 -1.67
CA GLY A 208 -2.12 -9.18 -0.73
C GLY A 208 -2.14 -9.67 0.72
N TYR A 209 -3.09 -9.17 1.50
CA TYR A 209 -3.35 -9.57 2.89
C TYR A 209 -4.25 -10.82 3.02
N LYS A 210 -4.39 -11.69 2.00
CA LYS A 210 -5.27 -12.87 2.13
C LYS A 210 -4.71 -13.96 3.07
N ASN A 211 -3.40 -13.97 3.28
CA ASN A 211 -2.67 -15.02 3.99
C ASN A 211 -2.16 -14.59 5.38
N ASP A 212 -2.54 -13.40 5.83
CA ASP A 212 -2.27 -12.93 7.18
C ASP A 212 -3.12 -13.72 8.19
N GLY A 213 -2.61 -13.92 9.40
CA GLY A 213 -3.34 -14.51 10.51
C GLY A 213 -3.96 -13.47 11.43
N PHE A 214 -4.42 -13.94 12.59
CA PHE A 214 -4.80 -13.06 13.69
C PHE A 214 -3.97 -13.35 14.94
N ILE A 215 -3.48 -12.29 15.56
CA ILE A 215 -2.91 -12.28 16.90
C ILE A 215 -4.07 -12.10 17.88
N ILE A 216 -4.29 -13.10 18.73
CA ILE A 216 -5.36 -13.12 19.73
C ILE A 216 -4.78 -12.82 21.12
N ARG A 217 -5.47 -12.03 21.93
CA ARG A 217 -5.00 -11.63 23.26
C ARG A 217 -6.04 -11.98 24.33
N THR A 218 -5.58 -12.55 25.44
CA THR A 218 -6.42 -12.85 26.62
C THR A 218 -5.77 -12.31 27.89
N LYS A 219 -6.56 -11.70 28.77
CA LYS A 219 -6.13 -11.26 30.09
C LYS A 219 -6.12 -12.45 31.05
N THR A 220 -5.00 -12.62 31.75
CA THR A 220 -4.80 -13.60 32.82
C THR A 220 -4.42 -12.88 34.11
N ASP A 221 -4.35 -13.59 35.24
CA ASP A 221 -3.90 -13.02 36.52
C ASP A 221 -2.48 -12.44 36.43
N ASN A 222 -1.65 -13.00 35.55
CA ASN A 222 -0.26 -12.59 35.31
C ASN A 222 -0.11 -11.65 34.09
N GLY A 223 -1.17 -10.89 33.76
CA GLY A 223 -1.20 -9.95 32.66
C GLY A 223 -1.73 -10.54 31.35
N TYR A 224 -1.49 -9.85 30.24
CA TYR A 224 -1.96 -10.28 28.91
C TYR A 224 -1.11 -11.40 28.34
N LYS A 225 -1.78 -12.36 27.71
CA LYS A 225 -1.17 -13.45 26.96
C LYS A 225 -1.63 -13.41 25.50
N TYR A 226 -0.71 -13.69 24.60
CA TYR A 226 -0.88 -13.59 23.15
C TYR A 226 -0.76 -14.97 22.52
N GLY A 227 -1.64 -15.24 21.56
CA GLY A 227 -1.68 -16.43 20.73
C GLY A 227 -1.81 -16.06 19.26
N TYR A 228 -1.87 -17.06 18.40
CA TYR A 228 -1.89 -16.86 16.96
C TYR A 228 -2.84 -17.84 16.26
N THR A 229 -3.55 -17.34 15.26
CA THR A 229 -4.52 -18.09 14.45
C THR A 229 -4.29 -17.84 12.96
N THR A 230 -4.72 -18.78 12.12
CA THR A 230 -4.76 -18.57 10.65
C THR A 230 -5.81 -17.52 10.24
N SER A 231 -5.78 -17.06 8.99
CA SER A 231 -6.85 -16.22 8.39
C SER A 231 -8.27 -16.77 8.54
N LYS A 232 -8.43 -18.10 8.67
CA LYS A 232 -9.72 -18.78 8.88
C LYS A 232 -10.04 -19.09 10.35
N GLY A 233 -9.30 -18.51 11.29
CA GLY A 233 -9.56 -18.64 12.73
C GLY A 233 -9.10 -19.95 13.37
N LYS A 234 -8.40 -20.84 12.65
CA LYS A 234 -7.78 -22.02 13.25
C LYS A 234 -6.66 -21.57 14.20
N ILE A 235 -6.78 -21.92 15.48
CA ILE A 235 -5.76 -21.65 16.49
C ILE A 235 -4.51 -22.49 16.18
N ILE A 236 -3.37 -21.80 16.07
CA ILE A 236 -2.05 -22.40 15.87
C ILE A 236 -1.24 -22.34 17.17
N ILE A 237 -1.36 -21.24 17.90
CA ILE A 237 -0.74 -21.00 19.21
C ILE A 237 -1.81 -20.48 20.15
N GLU A 238 -2.01 -21.16 21.28
CA GLU A 238 -2.90 -20.67 22.34
C GLU A 238 -2.34 -19.40 23.00
N PRO A 239 -3.17 -18.54 23.62
CA PRO A 239 -2.70 -17.35 24.32
C PRO A 239 -1.82 -17.66 25.54
N ILE A 240 -0.52 -17.86 25.31
CA ILE A 240 0.46 -18.26 26.35
C ILE A 240 1.69 -17.34 26.43
N TYR A 241 1.99 -16.57 25.38
CA TYR A 241 3.18 -15.71 25.32
C TYR A 241 2.88 -14.32 25.88
N THR A 242 3.86 -13.66 26.51
CA THR A 242 3.70 -12.27 26.99
C THR A 242 3.72 -11.24 25.85
N GLN A 243 4.34 -11.58 24.72
CA GLN A 243 4.28 -10.81 23.47
C GLN A 243 4.37 -11.79 22.29
N LEU A 244 3.76 -11.43 21.16
CA LEU A 244 3.80 -12.20 19.91
C LEU A 244 3.64 -11.25 18.72
N SER A 245 4.49 -11.40 17.71
CA SER A 245 4.39 -10.69 16.42
C SER A 245 4.88 -11.58 15.28
N ARG A 246 4.47 -11.27 14.04
CA ARG A 246 4.95 -11.95 12.83
C ARG A 246 6.12 -11.17 12.21
N ILE A 247 7.08 -11.91 11.67
CA ILE A 247 8.16 -11.37 10.83
C ILE A 247 7.63 -11.30 9.40
N ASN A 248 7.20 -10.13 8.97
CA ASN A 248 6.49 -9.94 7.69
C ASN A 248 7.42 -9.92 6.49
N GLU A 249 8.72 -9.72 6.71
CA GLU A 249 9.77 -9.76 5.70
C GLU A 249 10.05 -11.17 5.17
N ILE A 250 9.64 -12.22 5.90
CA ILE A 250 9.75 -13.61 5.44
C ILE A 250 8.57 -13.95 4.54
N SER A 251 8.83 -14.01 3.23
CA SER A 251 7.84 -14.38 2.21
C SER A 251 7.50 -15.89 2.24
N ASP A 252 6.62 -16.30 3.15
CA ASP A 252 6.07 -17.65 3.25
C ASP A 252 4.54 -17.62 3.47
N ASN A 253 3.78 -17.91 2.41
CA ASN A 253 2.32 -17.92 2.45
C ASN A 253 1.75 -19.12 3.24
N LYS A 254 2.57 -20.14 3.53
CA LYS A 254 2.14 -21.37 4.23
C LYS A 254 2.46 -21.34 5.72
N ASN A 255 3.52 -20.64 6.11
CA ASN A 255 4.00 -20.63 7.49
C ASN A 255 4.18 -19.22 8.03
N ALA A 256 3.70 -19.01 9.25
CA ALA A 256 4.01 -17.80 10.00
C ALA A 256 5.31 -17.98 10.78
N TYR A 257 6.27 -17.08 10.57
CA TYR A 257 7.44 -16.94 11.42
C TYR A 257 7.15 -15.87 12.47
N LEU A 258 7.14 -16.28 13.73
CA LEU A 258 6.65 -15.47 14.85
C LEU A 258 7.78 -15.20 15.84
N ILE A 259 7.98 -13.93 16.19
CA ILE A 259 8.73 -13.56 17.38
C ILE A 259 7.79 -13.75 18.56
N THR A 260 8.23 -14.55 19.53
CA THR A 260 7.48 -14.86 20.73
C THR A 260 8.28 -14.40 21.94
N SER A 261 7.62 -13.98 23.01
CA SER A 261 8.29 -13.59 24.26
C SER A 261 7.64 -14.25 25.47
N VAL A 262 8.46 -14.68 26.43
CA VAL A 262 8.03 -15.07 27.78
C VAL A 262 8.84 -14.25 28.77
N ASN A 263 8.16 -13.38 29.53
CA ASN A 263 8.77 -12.54 30.57
C ASN A 263 9.99 -11.75 30.08
N GLY A 264 9.91 -11.18 28.87
CA GLY A 264 10.98 -10.37 28.28
C GLY A 264 12.10 -11.16 27.62
N LYS A 265 12.01 -12.50 27.56
CA LYS A 265 12.94 -13.34 26.78
C LYS A 265 12.30 -13.78 25.47
N TYR A 266 12.95 -13.48 24.36
CA TYR A 266 12.49 -13.69 23.01
C TYR A 266 12.93 -15.03 22.45
N GLY A 267 12.12 -15.57 21.54
CA GLY A 267 12.36 -16.79 20.78
C GLY A 267 11.61 -16.73 19.45
N ILE A 268 11.90 -17.68 18.55
CA ILE A 268 11.29 -17.76 17.21
C ILE A 268 10.49 -19.04 17.09
N SER A 269 9.27 -18.92 16.56
CA SER A 269 8.39 -20.04 16.24
C SER A 269 8.01 -20.01 14.77
N LYS A 270 8.08 -21.17 14.10
CA LYS A 270 7.47 -21.39 12.78
C LYS A 270 6.15 -22.09 12.99
N ASN A 271 5.04 -21.36 12.84
CA ASN A 271 3.73 -21.76 13.34
C ASN A 271 3.86 -22.19 14.81
N LYS A 272 3.43 -23.40 15.17
CA LYS A 272 3.58 -23.96 16.53
C LYS A 272 4.96 -24.51 16.86
N LYS A 273 5.84 -24.70 15.86
CA LYS A 273 7.17 -25.32 16.08
C LYS A 273 8.13 -24.24 16.59
N GLN A 274 8.55 -24.36 17.84
CA GLN A 274 9.62 -23.51 18.37
C GLN A 274 10.94 -23.83 17.63
N LEU A 275 11.50 -22.83 16.95
CA LEU A 275 12.81 -22.91 16.29
C LEU A 275 13.92 -22.46 17.24
N LEU A 276 13.70 -21.33 17.91
CA LEU A 276 14.60 -20.76 18.91
C LEU A 276 13.83 -20.56 20.21
N LYS A 277 14.35 -21.09 21.33
CA LYS A 277 13.71 -20.98 22.65
C LYS A 277 13.63 -19.51 23.12
N ASN A 278 12.68 -19.23 24.00
CA ASN A 278 12.52 -17.93 24.66
C ASN A 278 13.61 -17.67 25.71
N GLU A 279 14.84 -17.44 25.28
CA GLU A 279 16.01 -17.23 26.15
C GLU A 279 16.88 -16.03 25.75
N TYR A 280 16.54 -15.38 24.65
CA TYR A 280 17.30 -14.25 24.10
C TYR A 280 16.75 -12.93 24.63
N GLU A 281 17.62 -11.95 24.81
CA GLU A 281 17.22 -10.58 25.17
C GLU A 281 16.85 -9.75 23.95
N ASP A 282 17.31 -10.17 22.78
CA ASP A 282 17.07 -9.51 21.51
C ASP A 282 17.22 -10.51 20.35
N ILE A 283 16.38 -10.35 19.32
CA ILE A 283 16.45 -11.11 18.06
C ILE A 283 16.13 -10.18 16.91
N ASN A 284 17.10 -9.96 16.03
CA ASN A 284 16.94 -9.19 14.80
C ASN A 284 16.96 -10.11 13.58
N TYR A 285 16.05 -9.88 12.63
CA TYR A 285 16.02 -10.62 11.37
C TYR A 285 16.75 -9.84 10.28
N ASN A 286 17.72 -10.48 9.62
CA ASN A 286 18.40 -9.94 8.45
C ASN A 286 17.74 -10.49 7.19
N THR A 287 16.99 -9.65 6.48
CA THR A 287 16.23 -10.03 5.27
C THR A 287 17.13 -10.52 4.13
N LEU A 288 18.30 -9.90 3.94
CA LEU A 288 19.21 -10.22 2.83
C LEU A 288 19.67 -11.68 2.86
N ASN A 289 20.10 -12.16 4.03
CA ASN A 289 20.63 -13.52 4.20
C ASN A 289 19.62 -14.49 4.84
N GLN A 290 18.46 -13.97 5.25
CA GLN A 290 17.43 -14.71 5.97
C GLN A 290 17.94 -15.35 7.27
N LEU A 291 18.65 -14.55 8.07
CA LEU A 291 19.30 -14.99 9.31
C LEU A 291 18.74 -14.26 10.54
N PHE A 292 18.67 -14.95 11.67
CA PHE A 292 18.37 -14.38 12.97
C PHE A 292 19.66 -14.06 13.72
N ILE A 293 19.85 -12.80 14.09
CA ILE A 293 20.94 -12.34 14.94
C ILE A 293 20.38 -12.25 16.35
N CYS A 294 20.87 -13.11 17.24
CA CYS A 294 20.33 -13.23 18.59
C CYS A 294 21.36 -12.74 19.61
N ARG A 295 20.88 -12.10 20.68
CA ARG A 295 21.71 -11.68 21.82
C ARG A 295 21.25 -12.36 23.10
N LYS A 296 22.20 -12.88 23.87
CA LYS A 296 21.98 -13.46 25.20
C LYS A 296 23.09 -12.98 26.13
N GLN A 297 22.74 -12.24 27.17
CA GLN A 297 23.70 -11.50 28.00
C GLN A 297 24.57 -10.58 27.12
N GLN A 298 25.90 -10.72 27.20
CA GLN A 298 26.85 -9.96 26.39
C GLN A 298 27.21 -10.65 25.06
N ALA A 299 26.79 -11.90 24.86
CA ALA A 299 27.13 -12.66 23.66
C ALA A 299 26.05 -12.52 22.57
N LYS A 300 26.51 -12.58 21.32
CA LYS A 300 25.72 -12.64 20.09
C LYS A 300 26.04 -13.91 19.31
N GLY A 301 25.04 -14.38 18.56
CA GLY A 301 25.13 -15.53 17.65
C GLY A 301 24.14 -15.39 16.50
N VAL A 302 24.30 -16.23 15.48
CA VAL A 302 23.47 -16.19 14.26
C VAL A 302 22.86 -17.55 13.99
N TYR A 303 21.59 -17.57 13.63
CA TYR A 303 20.81 -18.77 13.33
C TYR A 303 20.09 -18.64 12.00
N ASN A 304 19.92 -19.74 11.28
CA ASN A 304 19.14 -19.75 10.05
C ASN A 304 17.63 -19.92 10.31
N LEU A 305 16.83 -19.91 9.25
CA LEU A 305 15.37 -20.10 9.30
C LEU A 305 14.90 -21.47 9.85
N ASP A 306 15.79 -22.44 10.02
CA ASP A 306 15.50 -23.73 10.67
C ASP A 306 15.85 -23.72 12.17
N GLY A 307 16.39 -22.61 12.69
CA GLY A 307 16.88 -22.49 14.06
C GLY A 307 18.24 -23.14 14.29
N LYS A 308 18.97 -23.51 13.23
CA LYS A 308 20.33 -24.07 13.35
C LYS A 308 21.33 -22.92 13.50
N ALA A 309 22.28 -23.08 14.42
CA ALA A 309 23.36 -22.12 14.59
C ALA A 309 24.24 -22.09 13.34
N VAL A 310 24.40 -20.88 12.80
CA VAL A 310 25.31 -20.52 11.70
C VAL A 310 26.62 -19.98 12.30
N VAL A 311 26.48 -19.06 13.28
CA VAL A 311 27.58 -18.55 14.08
C VAL A 311 27.23 -18.78 15.56
N PRO A 312 28.09 -19.45 16.35
CA PRO A 312 27.77 -19.77 17.74
C PRO A 312 27.63 -18.52 18.61
N MET A 313 26.82 -18.62 19.67
CA MET A 313 26.56 -17.56 20.65
C MET A 313 27.79 -17.31 21.54
N ASN A 314 28.80 -16.60 21.03
CA ASN A 314 30.10 -16.46 21.70
C ASN A 314 30.85 -15.15 21.35
N TYR A 315 30.20 -14.23 20.63
CA TYR A 315 30.83 -13.02 20.10
C TYR A 315 30.25 -11.78 20.78
N ASP A 316 31.07 -10.76 20.98
CA ASP A 316 30.64 -9.50 21.61
C ASP A 316 29.82 -8.68 20.60
N GLU A 317 30.23 -8.72 19.33
CA GLU A 317 29.55 -8.03 18.24
C GLU A 317 29.41 -8.92 17.00
N ILE A 318 28.27 -8.77 16.31
CA ILE A 318 28.00 -9.40 15.02
C ILE A 318 27.35 -8.34 14.12
N THR A 319 27.93 -8.17 12.93
CA THR A 319 27.39 -7.31 11.86
C THR A 319 27.26 -8.10 10.56
N ILE A 320 26.26 -7.76 9.76
CA ILE A 320 26.04 -8.39 8.44
C ILE A 320 26.43 -7.38 7.36
N GLY A 321 27.50 -7.69 6.63
CA GLY A 321 27.99 -6.91 5.49
C GLY A 321 27.73 -7.64 4.18
N GLY A 322 26.62 -7.34 3.52
CA GLY A 322 26.20 -8.09 2.34
C GLY A 322 26.01 -9.57 2.68
N ILE A 323 26.74 -10.47 2.01
CA ILE A 323 26.70 -11.92 2.27
C ILE A 323 27.56 -12.37 3.46
N TYR A 324 28.37 -11.47 4.03
CA TYR A 324 29.29 -11.78 5.10
C TYR A 324 28.70 -11.52 6.49
N ILE A 325 29.06 -12.38 7.42
CA ILE A 325 28.81 -12.24 8.85
C ILE A 325 30.15 -11.92 9.51
N ASN A 326 30.33 -10.69 9.97
CA ASN A 326 31.52 -10.30 10.72
C ASN A 326 31.24 -10.45 12.21
N ALA A 327 32.07 -11.22 12.90
CA ALA A 327 31.92 -11.52 14.32
C ALA A 327 33.18 -11.13 15.09
N ILE A 328 33.01 -10.34 16.14
CA ILE A 328 34.11 -9.80 16.96
C ILE A 328 34.06 -10.43 18.35
N LYS A 329 35.23 -10.86 18.83
CA LYS A 329 35.42 -11.32 20.21
C LYS A 329 36.72 -10.72 20.77
N GLY A 330 36.60 -9.78 21.70
CA GLY A 330 37.71 -8.94 22.13
C GLY A 330 38.37 -8.25 20.93
N ASN A 331 39.66 -8.49 20.72
CA ASN A 331 40.42 -7.94 19.59
C ASN A 331 40.44 -8.85 18.35
N GLN A 332 39.78 -10.01 18.40
CA GLN A 332 39.73 -10.94 17.27
C GLN A 332 38.49 -10.67 16.43
N SER A 333 38.70 -10.48 15.13
CA SER A 333 37.64 -10.39 14.12
C SER A 333 37.68 -11.63 13.23
N LEU A 334 36.52 -12.27 13.04
CA LEU A 334 36.34 -13.41 12.15
C LEU A 334 35.19 -13.12 11.19
N THR A 335 35.36 -13.50 9.93
CA THR A 335 34.33 -13.38 8.91
C THR A 335 33.81 -14.77 8.53
N PHE A 336 32.50 -14.89 8.39
CA PHE A 336 31.81 -16.10 7.97
C PHE A 336 30.95 -15.82 6.74
N ASP A 337 30.71 -16.85 5.93
CA ASP A 337 29.64 -16.83 4.92
C ASP A 337 28.26 -17.02 5.59
N ALA A 338 27.18 -16.84 4.83
CA ALA A 338 25.80 -17.06 5.31
C ALA A 338 25.51 -18.51 5.75
N LYS A 339 26.39 -19.48 5.45
CA LYS A 339 26.30 -20.88 5.88
C LYS A 339 27.10 -21.16 7.16
N GLY A 340 27.90 -20.21 7.62
CA GLY A 340 28.71 -20.33 8.85
C GLY A 340 30.13 -20.85 8.61
N ASN A 341 30.58 -20.95 7.36
CA ASN A 341 31.96 -21.31 7.06
C ASN A 341 32.83 -20.07 7.26
N LYS A 342 34.00 -20.24 7.89
CA LYS A 342 35.00 -19.16 7.99
C LYS A 342 35.51 -18.80 6.60
N VAL A 343 35.60 -17.50 6.31
CA VAL A 343 36.09 -16.98 5.05
C VAL A 343 37.28 -16.07 5.34
N GLU A 344 38.41 -16.35 4.69
CA GLU A 344 39.52 -15.41 4.64
C GLU A 344 39.25 -14.37 3.56
N THR A 345 39.01 -13.13 3.98
CA THR A 345 38.72 -12.02 3.08
C THR A 345 39.28 -10.72 3.64
N LYS A 346 39.56 -9.77 2.74
CA LYS A 346 39.96 -8.41 3.10
C LYS A 346 38.75 -7.46 3.20
N PHE A 347 37.56 -7.92 2.81
CA PHE A 347 36.34 -7.12 2.75
C PHE A 347 35.46 -7.36 3.97
N ILE A 348 34.88 -6.30 4.52
CA ILE A 348 33.87 -6.40 5.59
C ILE A 348 32.46 -6.54 5.02
N SER A 349 32.25 -6.21 3.74
CA SER A 349 30.97 -6.39 3.06
C SER A 349 31.18 -6.88 1.63
N LEU A 350 30.29 -7.76 1.18
CA LEU A 350 30.17 -8.15 -0.22
C LEU A 350 28.69 -8.30 -0.57
N LEU A 351 28.16 -7.36 -1.35
CA LEU A 351 26.80 -7.37 -1.85
C LEU A 351 26.80 -7.84 -3.31
N LYS A 352 26.20 -9.00 -3.58
CA LYS A 352 26.06 -9.51 -4.94
C LYS A 352 25.09 -8.61 -5.72
N ALA A 353 25.60 -7.92 -6.75
CA ALA A 353 24.79 -7.07 -7.62
C ALA A 353 24.22 -7.87 -8.80
N THR A 354 25.05 -8.68 -9.44
CA THR A 354 24.66 -9.57 -10.55
C THR A 354 25.42 -10.89 -10.45
N ASP A 355 25.22 -11.79 -11.41
CA ASP A 355 26.07 -12.97 -11.58
C ASP A 355 27.46 -12.65 -12.10
N LYS A 356 27.83 -11.39 -12.34
CA LYS A 356 29.16 -10.96 -12.78
C LYS A 356 29.87 -10.04 -11.80
N TYR A 357 29.10 -9.26 -11.04
CA TYR A 357 29.60 -8.16 -10.25
C TYR A 357 29.10 -8.24 -8.81
N SER A 358 30.01 -7.95 -7.89
CA SER A 358 29.66 -7.69 -6.49
C SER A 358 30.24 -6.36 -6.04
N ILE A 359 29.51 -5.66 -5.18
CA ILE A 359 29.95 -4.42 -4.55
C ILE A 359 30.56 -4.79 -3.20
N ILE A 360 31.79 -4.34 -2.95
CA ILE A 360 32.50 -4.63 -1.70
C ILE A 360 32.68 -3.36 -0.87
N ILE A 361 32.87 -3.56 0.44
CA ILE A 361 33.38 -2.54 1.35
C ILE A 361 34.65 -3.08 2.01
N ASP A 362 35.74 -2.33 1.95
CA ASP A 362 37.01 -2.67 2.60
C ASP A 362 37.05 -2.25 4.09
N GLN A 363 38.16 -2.56 4.78
CA GLN A 363 38.36 -2.23 6.20
C GLN A 363 38.39 -0.71 6.48
N ASN A 364 38.58 0.13 5.45
CA ASN A 364 38.61 1.58 5.55
C ASN A 364 37.25 2.21 5.16
N ASN A 365 36.20 1.40 5.01
CA ASN A 365 34.86 1.81 4.56
C ASN A 365 34.81 2.34 3.13
N ASN A 366 35.75 1.94 2.27
CA ASN A 366 35.72 2.30 0.86
C ASN A 366 34.94 1.29 0.02
N TYR A 367 34.21 1.78 -0.97
CA TYR A 367 33.48 0.96 -1.93
C TYR A 367 34.31 0.66 -3.18
N ASN A 368 34.20 -0.58 -3.68
CA ASN A 368 34.73 -1.00 -4.96
C ASN A 368 33.82 -2.07 -5.60
N ILE A 369 34.12 -2.47 -6.83
CA ILE A 369 33.44 -3.54 -7.56
C ILE A 369 34.43 -4.68 -7.74
N VAL A 370 33.97 -5.91 -7.54
CA VAL A 370 34.73 -7.11 -7.84
C VAL A 370 34.00 -7.99 -8.87
N ASP A 371 34.78 -8.74 -9.64
CA ASP A 371 34.26 -9.82 -10.48
C ASP A 371 33.84 -11.05 -9.63
N ASN A 372 33.36 -12.11 -10.29
CA ASN A 372 32.97 -13.36 -9.63
C ASN A 372 34.10 -14.12 -8.94
N ASN A 373 35.35 -13.80 -9.28
CA ASN A 373 36.54 -14.38 -8.66
C ASN A 373 37.09 -13.46 -7.56
N ASN A 374 36.34 -12.42 -7.16
CA ASN A 374 36.71 -11.40 -6.19
C ASN A 374 37.91 -10.52 -6.60
N ASN A 375 38.21 -10.41 -7.90
CA ASN A 375 39.23 -9.47 -8.39
C ASN A 375 38.66 -8.05 -8.44
N LEU A 376 39.40 -7.07 -7.88
CA LEU A 376 39.04 -5.65 -7.94
C LEU A 376 38.98 -5.16 -9.39
N MET A 377 37.89 -4.47 -9.73
CA MET A 377 37.65 -3.94 -11.07
C MET A 377 38.01 -2.47 -11.22
N LEU A 378 37.90 -1.67 -10.14
CA LEU A 378 38.16 -0.24 -10.18
C LEU A 378 39.55 0.08 -9.61
N LYS A 379 40.28 0.96 -10.30
CA LYS A 379 41.61 1.44 -9.87
C LYS A 379 41.57 2.35 -8.64
N GLU A 380 40.45 3.00 -8.43
CA GLU A 380 40.22 3.91 -7.32
C GLU A 380 38.96 3.50 -6.55
N ASN A 381 38.91 3.95 -5.32
CA ASN A 381 37.84 3.69 -4.39
C ASN A 381 36.82 4.84 -4.40
N TYR A 382 35.58 4.50 -4.06
CA TYR A 382 34.46 5.45 -4.00
C TYR A 382 33.88 5.49 -2.58
N ALA A 383 33.22 6.60 -2.25
CA ALA A 383 32.53 6.76 -0.98
C ALA A 383 31.23 5.94 -0.93
N TYR A 384 30.63 5.67 -2.09
CA TYR A 384 29.45 4.84 -2.25
C TYR A 384 29.36 4.29 -3.68
N ILE A 385 28.86 3.06 -3.83
CA ILE A 385 28.56 2.43 -5.11
C ILE A 385 27.21 1.70 -4.99
N GLU A 386 26.35 1.89 -5.98
CA GLU A 386 25.10 1.17 -6.16
C GLU A 386 25.02 0.59 -7.59
N TYR A 387 24.51 -0.62 -7.73
CA TYR A 387 24.26 -1.22 -9.04
C TYR A 387 23.01 -0.61 -9.67
N TYR A 388 23.13 -0.15 -10.92
CA TYR A 388 21.99 0.41 -11.66
C TYR A 388 21.40 -0.61 -12.63
N LYS A 389 22.12 -0.92 -13.72
CA LYS A 389 21.75 -1.97 -14.68
C LYS A 389 22.95 -2.34 -15.55
N ASP A 390 22.88 -3.51 -16.18
CA ASP A 390 23.90 -4.03 -17.09
C ASP A 390 25.30 -4.04 -16.43
N ASP A 391 26.20 -3.17 -16.87
CA ASP A 391 27.51 -2.95 -16.25
C ASP A 391 27.66 -1.54 -15.66
N TYR A 392 26.55 -0.81 -15.45
CA TYR A 392 26.51 0.55 -14.94
C TYR A 392 26.24 0.61 -13.43
N PHE A 393 26.96 1.51 -12.77
CA PHE A 393 26.92 1.73 -11.34
C PHE A 393 26.80 3.22 -11.03
N ILE A 394 25.88 3.56 -10.13
CA ILE A 394 25.80 4.90 -9.55
C ILE A 394 26.88 5.00 -8.48
N VAL A 395 27.71 6.03 -8.56
CA VAL A 395 28.88 6.17 -7.65
C VAL A 395 28.96 7.55 -7.06
N THR A 396 29.40 7.64 -5.80
CA THR A 396 29.65 8.90 -5.10
C THR A 396 31.12 9.08 -4.81
N LYS A 397 31.66 10.24 -5.19
CA LYS A 397 33.04 10.67 -4.94
C LYS A 397 33.05 12.14 -4.53
N ASN A 398 33.72 12.45 -3.43
CA ASN A 398 33.81 13.82 -2.89
C ASN A 398 32.45 14.53 -2.73
N GLY A 399 31.40 13.78 -2.38
CA GLY A 399 30.05 14.31 -2.20
C GLY A 399 29.24 14.52 -3.49
N TYR A 400 29.78 14.16 -4.65
CA TYR A 400 29.07 14.21 -5.94
C TYR A 400 28.82 12.82 -6.48
N THR A 401 27.72 12.67 -7.21
CA THR A 401 27.23 11.42 -7.77
C THR A 401 27.27 11.46 -9.30
N GLY A 402 27.62 10.32 -9.91
CA GLY A 402 27.59 10.09 -11.35
C GLY A 402 27.33 8.61 -11.65
N ILE A 403 27.44 8.23 -12.93
CA ILE A 403 27.33 6.84 -13.36
C ILE A 403 28.61 6.44 -14.05
N ILE A 404 29.20 5.33 -13.63
CA ILE A 404 30.35 4.70 -14.28
C ILE A 404 29.95 3.32 -14.81
N ASN A 405 30.72 2.78 -15.74
CA ASN A 405 30.66 1.36 -16.05
C ASN A 405 31.62 0.54 -15.16
N SER A 406 31.59 -0.79 -15.32
CA SER A 406 32.42 -1.72 -14.55
C SER A 406 33.95 -1.52 -14.71
N THR A 407 34.40 -0.84 -15.76
CA THR A 407 35.82 -0.50 -15.99
C THR A 407 36.24 0.82 -15.32
N GLY A 408 35.28 1.57 -14.76
CA GLY A 408 35.48 2.90 -14.22
C GLY A 408 35.32 4.04 -15.23
N ALA A 409 34.88 3.75 -16.47
CA ALA A 409 34.61 4.79 -17.44
C ALA A 409 33.36 5.59 -17.03
N ILE A 410 33.48 6.91 -17.00
CA ILE A 410 32.38 7.82 -16.63
C ILE A 410 31.37 7.88 -17.79
N ILE A 411 30.15 7.41 -17.53
CA ILE A 411 29.01 7.44 -18.46
C ILE A 411 28.17 8.69 -18.22
N VAL A 412 27.91 9.01 -16.94
CA VAL A 412 27.29 10.26 -16.51
C VAL A 412 28.26 10.99 -15.58
N PRO A 413 28.59 12.27 -15.83
CA PRO A 413 29.55 13.02 -15.04
C PRO A 413 29.24 12.99 -13.53
N ILE A 414 30.29 12.87 -12.71
CA ILE A 414 30.20 12.89 -11.24
C ILE A 414 30.12 14.35 -10.77
N GLU A 415 28.97 14.98 -11.03
CA GLU A 415 28.71 16.40 -10.74
C GLU A 415 27.35 16.66 -10.09
N TYR A 416 26.51 15.64 -9.97
CA TYR A 416 25.19 15.75 -9.36
C TYR A 416 25.30 15.60 -7.85
N SER A 417 24.38 16.21 -7.11
CA SER A 417 24.26 15.98 -5.67
C SER A 417 23.66 14.61 -5.38
N THR A 418 22.71 14.17 -6.21
CA THR A 418 22.04 12.87 -6.11
C THR A 418 21.69 12.34 -7.50
N ILE A 419 21.73 11.02 -7.65
CA ILE A 419 21.11 10.30 -8.77
C ILE A 419 20.28 9.17 -8.16
N SER A 420 18.99 9.09 -8.48
CA SER A 420 18.08 8.11 -7.89
C SER A 420 17.03 7.64 -8.89
N LYS A 421 16.54 6.40 -8.72
CA LYS A 421 15.47 5.87 -9.55
C LYS A 421 14.16 6.60 -9.30
N ILE A 422 13.45 6.94 -10.38
CA ILE A 422 12.10 7.50 -10.29
C ILE A 422 11.12 6.34 -10.11
N ASP A 423 10.35 6.37 -9.02
CA ASP A 423 9.33 5.36 -8.70
C ASP A 423 8.41 5.07 -9.88
N LYS A 424 8.07 3.79 -10.08
CA LYS A 424 7.24 3.28 -11.19
C LYS A 424 7.84 3.44 -12.60
N THR A 425 9.07 3.92 -12.74
CA THR A 425 9.75 4.04 -14.04
C THR A 425 11.08 3.27 -14.07
N ASN A 426 11.74 3.24 -15.23
CA ASN A 426 13.09 2.68 -15.40
C ASN A 426 14.17 3.76 -15.62
N ILE A 427 13.80 5.03 -15.46
CA ILE A 427 14.70 6.17 -15.63
C ILE A 427 15.17 6.71 -14.26
N LEU A 428 16.17 7.57 -14.27
CA LEU A 428 16.72 8.19 -13.06
C LEU A 428 16.47 9.69 -13.05
N GLU A 429 16.31 10.24 -11.86
CA GLU A 429 16.39 11.66 -11.55
C GLU A 429 17.84 12.00 -11.18
N ALA A 430 18.37 13.08 -11.73
CA ALA A 430 19.70 13.59 -11.39
C ALA A 430 19.60 15.06 -10.97
N THR A 431 19.95 15.36 -9.72
CA THR A 431 19.66 16.65 -9.11
C THR A 431 20.94 17.41 -8.77
N LYS A 432 20.97 18.72 -9.06
CA LYS A 432 22.03 19.64 -8.60
C LYS A 432 21.44 20.63 -7.60
N ILE A 433 21.89 20.58 -6.35
CA ILE A 433 21.33 21.42 -5.27
C ILE A 433 21.59 22.91 -5.52
N LYS A 434 22.75 23.29 -6.10
CA LYS A 434 23.17 24.70 -6.23
C LYS A 434 22.16 25.60 -6.97
N ASN A 435 21.49 25.08 -8.00
CA ASN A 435 20.50 25.79 -8.81
C ASN A 435 19.12 25.08 -8.79
N ASN A 436 18.94 24.11 -7.87
CA ASN A 436 17.79 23.22 -7.83
C ASN A 436 17.41 22.68 -9.23
N GLN A 437 18.43 22.24 -9.98
CA GLN A 437 18.25 21.68 -11.31
C GLN A 437 17.92 20.20 -11.22
N ILE A 438 16.89 19.80 -11.96
CA ILE A 438 16.49 18.40 -12.13
C ILE A 438 16.73 18.04 -13.60
N ASP A 439 17.60 17.06 -13.83
CA ASP A 439 17.77 16.39 -15.12
C ASP A 439 17.21 14.97 -15.03
N LEU A 440 16.87 14.39 -16.18
CA LEU A 440 16.45 12.99 -16.29
C LEU A 440 17.57 12.17 -16.95
N ILE A 441 17.70 10.91 -16.60
CA ILE A 441 18.61 9.97 -17.24
C ILE A 441 17.78 8.82 -17.80
N ASP A 442 17.81 8.65 -19.13
CA ASP A 442 17.05 7.61 -19.80
C ASP A 442 17.59 6.20 -19.50
N THR A 443 16.89 5.18 -19.99
CA THR A 443 17.27 3.78 -19.78
C THR A 443 18.60 3.40 -20.44
N ASN A 444 19.21 4.24 -21.29
CA ASN A 444 20.52 4.02 -21.89
C ASN A 444 21.62 4.83 -21.19
N ALA A 445 21.33 5.40 -20.02
CA ALA A 445 22.19 6.31 -19.27
C ALA A 445 22.49 7.64 -19.99
N LYS A 446 21.63 8.08 -20.91
CA LYS A 446 21.74 9.37 -21.56
C LYS A 446 21.05 10.44 -20.71
N VAL A 447 21.77 11.52 -20.43
CA VAL A 447 21.23 12.68 -19.74
C VAL A 447 20.30 13.46 -20.69
N VAL A 448 19.07 13.67 -20.25
CA VAL A 448 18.07 14.58 -20.82
C VAL A 448 17.97 15.79 -19.90
N ARG A 449 18.44 16.94 -20.38
CA ARG A 449 18.47 18.18 -19.58
C ARG A 449 17.04 18.62 -19.26
N GLY A 450 16.78 18.85 -17.98
CA GLY A 450 15.48 19.26 -17.48
C GLY A 450 15.41 20.76 -17.22
N LEU A 451 15.05 21.15 -15.99
CA LEU A 451 14.79 22.53 -15.60
C LEU A 451 15.54 22.92 -14.32
N GLU A 452 15.94 24.19 -14.24
CA GLU A 452 16.44 24.82 -13.01
C GLU A 452 15.30 25.34 -12.14
N ASN A 453 15.51 25.45 -10.83
CA ASN A 453 14.50 25.83 -9.85
C ASN A 453 13.19 25.05 -10.03
N ALA A 454 13.31 23.75 -10.32
CA ALA A 454 12.19 22.93 -10.72
C ALA A 454 11.70 22.03 -9.59
N GLN A 455 10.43 21.67 -9.67
CA GLN A 455 9.81 20.58 -8.94
C GLN A 455 9.33 19.52 -9.92
N MET A 456 9.42 18.25 -9.53
CA MET A 456 8.97 17.12 -10.34
C MET A 456 7.64 16.57 -9.83
N SER A 457 6.74 16.23 -10.75
CA SER A 457 5.56 15.42 -10.47
C SER A 457 5.42 14.29 -11.49
N ILE A 458 5.03 13.11 -11.01
CA ILE A 458 4.91 11.89 -11.82
C ILE A 458 3.42 11.56 -11.91
N ALA A 459 2.90 11.50 -13.13
CA ALA A 459 1.55 11.04 -13.45
C ALA A 459 1.61 9.63 -14.06
N ASP A 460 0.45 9.01 -14.28
CA ASP A 460 0.35 7.63 -14.77
C ASP A 460 1.06 7.38 -16.12
N ASN A 461 1.21 8.43 -16.94
CA ASN A 461 1.78 8.33 -18.30
C ASN A 461 2.84 9.40 -18.64
N TYR A 462 3.18 10.31 -17.72
CA TYR A 462 4.18 11.35 -17.98
C TYR A 462 4.85 11.85 -16.70
N ILE A 463 5.96 12.55 -16.88
CA ILE A 463 6.69 13.31 -15.86
C ILE A 463 6.58 14.79 -16.22
N LYS A 464 6.22 15.62 -15.24
CA LYS A 464 6.17 17.07 -15.36
C LYS A 464 7.26 17.68 -14.49
N LEU A 465 8.14 18.46 -15.11
CA LEU A 465 9.06 19.37 -14.42
C LEU A 465 8.49 20.78 -14.51
N GLU A 466 8.34 21.44 -13.37
CA GLU A 466 7.72 22.76 -13.27
C GLU A 466 8.63 23.70 -12.47
N SER A 467 8.93 24.85 -13.06
CA SER A 467 9.58 25.99 -12.38
C SER A 467 8.62 27.18 -12.41
N ASP A 468 9.00 28.27 -11.76
CA ASP A 468 8.25 29.54 -11.80
C ASP A 468 8.08 30.11 -13.22
N LYS A 469 8.89 29.66 -14.20
CA LYS A 469 8.95 30.21 -15.55
C LYS A 469 8.47 29.26 -16.65
N SER A 470 8.53 27.95 -16.42
CA SER A 470 8.29 26.96 -17.47
C SER A 470 7.86 25.62 -16.93
N ILE A 471 7.07 24.92 -17.74
CA ILE A 471 6.65 23.54 -17.52
C ILE A 471 7.15 22.70 -18.69
N ASN A 472 7.91 21.64 -18.41
CA ASN A 472 8.33 20.65 -19.38
C ASN A 472 7.68 19.31 -19.08
N TYR A 473 7.21 18.63 -20.13
CA TYR A 473 6.61 17.30 -20.04
C TYR A 473 7.54 16.28 -20.69
N TYR A 474 7.63 15.11 -20.07
CA TYR A 474 8.41 13.97 -20.56
C TYR A 474 7.56 12.71 -20.48
N THR A 475 7.77 11.77 -21.41
CA THR A 475 7.25 10.41 -21.26
C THR A 475 7.97 9.68 -20.11
N LEU A 476 7.46 8.52 -19.70
CA LEU A 476 8.10 7.70 -18.66
C LEU A 476 9.46 7.11 -19.08
N GLU A 477 9.83 7.27 -20.35
CA GLU A 477 11.12 6.91 -20.94
C GLU A 477 12.06 8.12 -21.09
N ALA A 478 11.78 9.24 -20.40
CA ALA A 478 12.54 10.49 -20.45
C ALA A 478 12.54 11.20 -21.82
N LYS A 479 11.59 10.89 -22.71
CA LYS A 479 11.46 11.62 -23.99
C LYS A 479 10.65 12.90 -23.78
N GLN A 480 11.21 14.05 -24.13
CA GLN A 480 10.49 15.31 -24.07
C GLN A 480 9.24 15.28 -24.99
N THR A 481 8.12 15.77 -24.48
CA THR A 481 6.82 15.85 -25.16
C THR A 481 6.11 17.13 -24.72
N ASN A 482 4.84 17.29 -25.07
CA ASN A 482 3.99 18.41 -24.68
C ASN A 482 2.61 17.90 -24.27
N TYR A 483 1.87 18.74 -23.54
CA TYR A 483 0.55 18.38 -23.02
C TYR A 483 -0.44 17.96 -24.12
N LYS A 484 -0.31 18.54 -25.32
CA LYS A 484 -1.17 18.25 -26.47
C LYS A 484 -0.99 16.84 -27.02
N GLU A 485 0.23 16.35 -27.06
CA GLU A 485 0.54 14.95 -27.43
C GLU A 485 0.12 13.96 -26.34
N LEU A 486 0.26 14.33 -25.07
CA LEU A 486 -0.12 13.48 -23.93
C LEU A 486 -1.63 13.29 -23.81
N PHE A 487 -2.40 14.29 -24.22
CA PHE A 487 -3.87 14.30 -24.11
C PHE A 487 -4.52 14.61 -25.46
N PRO A 488 -4.43 13.72 -26.46
CA PRO A 488 -4.89 13.99 -27.82
C PRO A 488 -6.42 14.07 -27.95
N ASN A 489 -7.14 13.61 -26.93
CA ASN A 489 -8.60 13.62 -26.86
C ASN A 489 -9.18 14.87 -26.20
N ASN A 490 -8.33 15.77 -25.68
CA ASN A 490 -8.77 17.05 -25.17
C ASN A 490 -9.29 17.94 -26.32
N LYS A 491 -10.25 18.79 -26.00
CA LYS A 491 -10.84 19.73 -26.95
C LYS A 491 -10.18 21.09 -26.88
N LEU A 492 -9.71 21.49 -25.69
CA LEU A 492 -9.04 22.75 -25.45
C LEU A 492 -7.60 22.53 -24.97
N TYR A 493 -6.69 23.35 -25.49
CA TYR A 493 -5.29 23.44 -25.09
C TYR A 493 -4.94 24.89 -24.80
N ALA A 494 -4.26 25.14 -23.69
CA ALA A 494 -3.85 26.48 -23.30
C ALA A 494 -2.82 27.06 -24.28
N TYR A 495 -2.97 28.35 -24.63
CA TYR A 495 -1.95 29.10 -25.36
C TYR A 495 -1.80 30.50 -24.80
N THR A 496 -0.65 31.13 -25.09
CA THR A 496 -0.37 32.51 -24.69
C THR A 496 -0.16 33.42 -25.89
N GLN A 497 -0.66 34.65 -25.77
CA GLN A 497 -0.40 35.74 -26.72
C GLN A 497 -0.34 37.05 -25.94
N ASN A 498 0.72 37.85 -26.14
CA ASN A 498 0.95 39.14 -25.45
C ASN A 498 0.83 39.06 -23.91
N GLY A 499 1.31 37.98 -23.30
CA GLY A 499 1.27 37.78 -21.85
C GLY A 499 -0.13 37.45 -21.28
N LYS A 500 -1.12 37.18 -22.14
CA LYS A 500 -2.45 36.71 -21.76
C LYS A 500 -2.68 35.28 -22.24
N TRP A 501 -3.55 34.57 -21.54
CA TRP A 501 -3.89 33.18 -21.81
C TRP A 501 -5.26 33.04 -22.48
N GLY A 502 -5.36 32.05 -23.37
CA GLY A 502 -6.57 31.62 -24.05
C GLY A 502 -6.54 30.12 -24.34
N PHE A 503 -7.47 29.63 -25.17
CA PHE A 503 -7.53 28.23 -25.58
C PHE A 503 -7.62 28.05 -27.09
N THR A 504 -6.88 27.09 -27.62
CA THR A 504 -7.02 26.58 -28.98
C THR A 504 -7.54 25.15 -28.98
N ASP A 505 -7.98 24.68 -30.15
CA ASP A 505 -8.20 23.25 -30.37
C ASP A 505 -6.88 22.51 -30.68
N LYS A 506 -6.98 21.22 -31.04
CA LYS A 506 -5.81 20.42 -31.44
C LYS A 506 -5.18 20.85 -32.77
N THR A 507 -5.83 21.67 -33.57
CA THR A 507 -5.29 22.20 -34.84
C THR A 507 -4.67 23.59 -34.68
N ASN A 508 -4.61 24.10 -33.45
CA ASN A 508 -4.21 25.47 -33.09
C ASN A 508 -5.20 26.55 -33.56
N GLN A 509 -6.43 26.17 -33.92
CA GLN A 509 -7.51 27.12 -34.13
C GLN A 509 -7.92 27.72 -32.79
N VAL A 510 -7.96 29.05 -32.71
CA VAL A 510 -8.37 29.76 -31.49
C VAL A 510 -9.86 29.52 -31.23
N ILE A 511 -10.17 28.94 -30.07
CA ILE A 511 -11.54 28.76 -29.57
C ILE A 511 -11.87 29.89 -28.58
N VAL A 512 -10.91 30.21 -27.69
CA VAL A 512 -11.04 31.29 -26.72
C VAL A 512 -9.85 32.24 -26.88
N PRO A 513 -10.08 33.53 -27.25
CA PRO A 513 -9.01 34.50 -27.41
C PRO A 513 -8.18 34.70 -26.13
N ALA A 514 -6.89 34.99 -26.30
CA ALA A 514 -5.98 35.26 -25.19
C ALA A 514 -6.33 36.58 -24.49
N ARG A 515 -7.01 36.48 -23.33
CA ARG A 515 -7.45 37.65 -22.54
C ARG A 515 -7.38 37.44 -21.03
N TYR A 516 -7.04 36.23 -20.59
CA TYR A 516 -7.03 35.85 -19.18
C TYR A 516 -5.64 35.96 -18.55
N GLU A 517 -5.59 36.14 -17.23
CA GLU A 517 -4.35 36.22 -16.45
C GLU A 517 -3.64 34.86 -16.36
N ALA A 518 -4.43 33.79 -16.25
CA ALA A 518 -3.98 32.41 -16.23
C ALA A 518 -5.13 31.50 -16.69
N VAL A 519 -4.80 30.28 -17.09
CA VAL A 519 -5.77 29.23 -17.39
C VAL A 519 -5.28 27.88 -16.84
N THR A 520 -6.19 26.94 -16.58
CA THR A 520 -5.80 25.56 -16.28
C THR A 520 -5.76 24.72 -17.54
N GLU A 521 -5.10 23.57 -17.46
CA GLU A 521 -5.33 22.50 -18.42
C GLU A 521 -6.77 21.95 -18.31
N GLN A 522 -7.24 21.28 -19.36
CA GLN A 522 -8.57 20.66 -19.38
C GLN A 522 -8.66 19.50 -18.37
N ASN A 523 -9.68 19.55 -17.51
CA ASN A 523 -10.07 18.45 -16.63
C ASN A 523 -11.50 18.01 -16.95
N GLY A 524 -11.65 16.78 -17.43
CA GLY A 524 -12.92 16.27 -17.91
C GLY A 524 -13.49 17.18 -18.99
N ASN A 525 -14.65 17.77 -18.70
CA ASN A 525 -15.36 18.67 -19.62
C ASN A 525 -15.21 20.17 -19.28
N THR A 526 -14.26 20.53 -18.40
CA THR A 526 -14.08 21.90 -17.92
C THR A 526 -12.64 22.40 -18.02
N VAL A 527 -12.49 23.72 -18.07
CA VAL A 527 -11.22 24.45 -17.92
C VAL A 527 -11.42 25.62 -16.97
N GLY A 528 -10.37 25.99 -16.22
CA GLY A 528 -10.34 27.19 -15.40
C GLY A 528 -9.74 28.38 -16.13
N PHE A 529 -10.20 29.58 -15.79
CA PHE A 529 -9.60 30.83 -16.24
C PHE A 529 -9.54 31.83 -15.10
N LYS A 530 -8.47 32.64 -15.07
CA LYS A 530 -8.25 33.65 -14.04
C LYS A 530 -8.43 35.05 -14.60
N GLN A 531 -9.20 35.87 -13.91
CA GLN A 531 -9.42 37.28 -14.24
C GLN A 531 -9.66 38.06 -12.95
N ASN A 532 -9.01 39.21 -12.82
CA ASN A 532 -9.04 40.05 -11.62
C ASN A 532 -8.67 39.28 -10.35
N GLY A 533 -7.66 38.39 -10.43
CA GLY A 533 -7.21 37.62 -9.27
C GLY A 533 -8.06 36.40 -8.92
N LYS A 534 -9.26 36.22 -9.50
CA LYS A 534 -10.19 35.13 -9.17
C LYS A 534 -10.33 34.13 -10.30
N TRP A 535 -10.63 32.87 -9.97
CA TRP A 535 -10.85 31.78 -10.91
C TRP A 535 -12.33 31.62 -11.26
N GLY A 536 -12.61 31.47 -12.55
CA GLY A 536 -13.88 31.04 -13.13
C GLY A 536 -13.72 29.72 -13.89
N ILE A 537 -14.83 29.18 -14.35
CA ILE A 537 -14.90 27.87 -15.02
C ILE A 537 -15.58 28.02 -16.37
N MET A 538 -15.02 27.42 -17.43
CA MET A 538 -15.63 27.31 -18.76
C MET A 538 -15.80 25.85 -19.17
N ASP A 539 -16.77 25.60 -20.04
CA ASP A 539 -16.89 24.32 -20.74
C ASP A 539 -15.84 24.17 -21.86
N THR A 540 -15.77 22.98 -22.46
CA THR A 540 -14.86 22.70 -23.58
C THR A 540 -15.23 23.37 -24.91
N SER A 541 -16.34 24.11 -24.97
CA SER A 541 -16.71 24.94 -26.12
C SER A 541 -16.36 26.41 -25.90
N GLY A 542 -15.85 26.78 -24.72
CA GLY A 542 -15.49 28.15 -24.35
C GLY A 542 -16.62 28.95 -23.69
N ASN A 543 -17.74 28.32 -23.34
CA ASN A 543 -18.83 28.99 -22.63
C ASN A 543 -18.52 29.07 -21.13
N ILE A 544 -18.77 30.23 -20.52
CA ILE A 544 -18.56 30.44 -19.08
C ILE A 544 -19.66 29.71 -18.29
N ILE A 545 -19.25 28.75 -17.45
CA ILE A 545 -20.10 28.05 -16.48
C ILE A 545 -20.17 28.86 -15.18
N VAL A 546 -19.01 29.33 -14.69
CA VAL A 546 -18.89 30.13 -13.46
C VAL A 546 -18.01 31.34 -13.74
N GLN A 547 -18.52 32.53 -13.38
CA GLN A 547 -17.74 33.76 -13.46
C GLN A 547 -16.53 33.71 -12.49
N PRO A 548 -15.47 34.51 -12.70
CA PRO A 548 -14.33 34.59 -11.79
C PRO A 548 -14.69 34.98 -10.36
N ILE A 549 -14.91 33.98 -9.50
CA ILE A 549 -15.32 34.18 -8.10
C ILE A 549 -14.45 33.42 -7.10
N TYR A 550 -13.75 32.36 -7.52
CA TYR A 550 -13.01 31.50 -6.60
C TYR A 550 -11.60 32.03 -6.33
N THR A 551 -11.25 32.14 -5.04
CA THR A 551 -9.87 32.35 -4.61
C THR A 551 -9.24 30.99 -4.33
N ILE A 552 -8.45 30.48 -5.28
CA ILE A 552 -7.80 29.17 -5.16
C ILE A 552 -6.29 29.39 -5.05
N THR A 553 -5.72 28.96 -3.93
CA THR A 553 -4.28 29.07 -3.62
C THR A 553 -3.52 27.78 -3.96
N SER A 554 -4.23 26.68 -4.25
CA SER A 554 -3.63 25.41 -4.68
C SER A 554 -2.97 25.54 -6.05
N SER A 555 -1.79 24.94 -6.20
CA SER A 555 -1.12 24.78 -7.50
C SER A 555 -1.78 23.71 -8.38
N LYS A 556 -2.58 22.81 -7.79
CA LYS A 556 -3.35 21.78 -8.50
C LYS A 556 -4.82 22.15 -8.53
N ILE A 557 -5.23 22.86 -9.57
CA ILE A 557 -6.61 23.28 -9.76
C ILE A 557 -7.33 22.25 -10.64
N LYS A 558 -8.42 21.69 -10.12
CA LYS A 558 -9.32 20.78 -10.84
C LYS A 558 -10.75 21.20 -10.59
N PHE A 559 -11.59 21.07 -11.60
CA PHE A 559 -13.01 21.41 -11.53
C PHE A 559 -13.87 20.21 -11.91
N LEU A 560 -15.06 20.15 -11.33
CA LEU A 560 -16.12 19.20 -11.69
C LEU A 560 -17.45 19.96 -11.72
N GLY A 561 -18.00 20.17 -12.91
CA GLY A 561 -19.13 21.07 -13.11
C GLY A 561 -18.80 22.49 -12.66
N LYS A 562 -19.54 23.00 -11.67
CA LYS A 562 -19.34 24.33 -11.07
C LYS A 562 -18.45 24.33 -9.82
N TYR A 563 -17.91 23.18 -9.42
CA TYR A 563 -17.19 23.00 -8.16
C TYR A 563 -15.69 22.84 -8.38
N TYR A 564 -14.87 23.25 -7.41
CA TYR A 564 -13.42 23.06 -7.43
C TYR A 564 -12.98 22.02 -6.40
N LEU A 565 -11.93 21.27 -6.71
CA LEU A 565 -11.38 20.24 -5.83
C LEU A 565 -10.69 20.87 -4.60
N VAL A 566 -11.05 20.42 -3.39
CA VAL A 566 -10.43 20.89 -2.13
C VAL A 566 -9.54 19.82 -1.50
N SER A 567 -9.88 18.54 -1.68
CA SER A 567 -9.09 17.43 -1.15
C SER A 567 -9.09 16.23 -2.11
N ASP A 568 -7.89 15.85 -2.56
CA ASP A 568 -7.59 14.59 -3.25
C ASP A 568 -6.61 13.70 -2.48
N ASN A 569 -6.14 14.16 -1.32
CA ASN A 569 -5.04 13.54 -0.58
C ASN A 569 -5.52 12.43 0.36
N ILE A 570 -6.14 11.39 -0.23
CA ILE A 570 -6.49 10.09 0.38
C ILE A 570 -7.96 9.98 0.84
N GLY A 571 -8.79 9.41 -0.03
CA GLY A 571 -10.23 9.16 0.11
C GLY A 571 -10.97 9.40 -1.20
N LEU A 572 -12.31 9.29 -1.20
CA LEU A 572 -13.12 9.80 -2.31
C LEU A 572 -12.93 11.33 -2.40
N SER A 573 -12.69 11.86 -3.60
CA SER A 573 -12.44 13.30 -3.79
C SER A 573 -13.60 14.16 -3.28
N ILE A 574 -13.26 15.28 -2.64
CA ILE A 574 -14.23 16.26 -2.13
C ILE A 574 -14.06 17.59 -2.88
N TYR A 575 -15.19 18.13 -3.33
CA TYR A 575 -15.26 19.40 -4.04
C TYR A 575 -15.90 20.48 -3.17
N SER A 576 -15.65 21.76 -3.47
CA SER A 576 -16.30 22.89 -2.82
C SER A 576 -16.88 23.87 -3.85
N GLY A 577 -17.97 24.51 -3.45
CA GLY A 577 -18.57 25.65 -4.14
C GLY A 577 -18.35 26.96 -3.42
N ASP A 578 -17.53 26.98 -2.36
CA ASP A 578 -17.33 28.14 -1.51
C ASP A 578 -16.48 29.20 -2.17
N ILE A 579 -16.87 30.45 -1.92
CA ILE A 579 -16.06 31.61 -2.25
C ILE A 579 -15.17 31.83 -1.04
N VAL A 580 -13.91 31.43 -1.14
CA VAL A 580 -12.91 31.79 -0.12
C VAL A 580 -12.65 33.28 -0.27
N GLU A 581 -13.25 34.10 0.57
CA GLU A 581 -12.85 35.50 0.75
C GLU A 581 -11.61 35.53 1.64
N GLU A 582 -10.59 36.30 1.25
CA GLU A 582 -9.37 36.52 2.05
C GLU A 582 -9.64 37.34 3.31
#